data_AF-A0A2S1LMA9-F1
#
_entry.id   AF-A0A2S1LMA9-F1
#
_cell.length_a   1.000
_cell.length_b   1.000
_cell.length_c   1.000
_cell.angle_alpha   90.00
_cell.angle_beta   90.00
_cell.angle_gamma   90.00
#
_symmetry.space_group_name_H-M   'P 1'
#
loop_
_entity.id
_entity.type
_entity.pdbx_description
1 polymer ?
#
loop_
_entity_poly.entity_id
_entity_poly.type
_entity_poly.pdbx_seq_one_letter_code
_entity_poly.pdbx_strand_id
1 'polypeptide(L)'
;MKKVLFALSVIGLTAMVSCKKDESKVEEVTTTEVNSPTEEAPVVEQTTETTVAVPKFSNDEVQKLANEYADYYAQVLAATKAGDATKIKELQTKGAEWATKTQALAAKMTPEDAKKWAEFAQALATAQTGK
;
A
#
# COMPACT_ATOMS: atom_id res chain seq x y z
N MET A 1 -28.81 10.14 26.58
CA MET A 1 -28.34 10.32 27.98
C MET A 1 -27.86 8.99 28.54
N LYS A 2 -26.87 9.02 29.46
CA LYS A 2 -25.95 7.95 29.95
C LYS A 2 -24.82 7.64 28.96
N LYS A 3 -23.68 8.34 29.01
CA LYS A 3 -22.56 8.25 29.99
C LYS A 3 -21.91 6.86 30.03
N VAL A 4 -20.92 6.64 29.17
CA VAL A 4 -19.85 5.67 29.41
C VAL A 4 -18.54 6.43 29.29
N LEU A 5 -18.05 6.86 30.44
CA LEU A 5 -16.70 7.38 30.63
C LEU A 5 -15.75 6.18 30.59
N PHE A 6 -15.03 5.99 29.49
CA PHE A 6 -13.86 5.12 29.47
C PHE A 6 -12.62 6.00 29.57
N ALA A 7 -12.35 6.44 30.81
CA ALA A 7 -11.08 7.04 31.18
C ALA A 7 -10.06 5.91 31.37
N LEU A 8 -9.26 5.64 30.36
CA LEU A 8 -8.06 4.81 30.48
C LEU A 8 -6.84 5.69 30.24
N SER A 9 -6.39 6.24 31.37
CA SER A 9 -5.10 6.91 31.52
C SER A 9 -3.98 5.90 31.23
N VAL A 10 -3.15 6.18 30.21
CA VAL A 10 -1.82 5.61 30.10
C VAL A 10 -0.85 6.77 29.88
N ILE A 11 -0.28 7.20 31.00
CA ILE A 11 0.92 8.04 31.05
C ILE A 11 2.11 7.12 30.80
N GLY A 12 3.08 7.57 30.00
CA GLY A 12 4.48 7.15 30.18
C GLY A 12 5.22 6.66 28.94
N LEU A 13 5.64 7.62 28.11
CA LEU A 13 7.02 7.82 27.65
C LEU A 13 7.93 6.58 27.49
N THR A 14 8.21 6.20 26.24
CA THR A 14 9.53 5.66 25.84
C THR A 14 10.00 6.31 24.55
N ALA A 15 10.66 7.45 24.71
CA ALA A 15 11.58 7.98 23.72
C ALA A 15 12.98 7.44 24.04
N MET A 16 13.53 6.57 23.20
CA MET A 16 14.97 6.50 22.91
C MET A 16 15.15 6.00 21.48
N VAL A 17 15.29 6.96 20.55
CA VAL A 17 16.02 6.77 19.31
C VAL A 17 17.48 6.49 19.69
N SER A 18 18.00 5.34 19.29
CA SER A 18 19.43 5.16 19.09
C SER A 18 19.65 4.81 17.63
N CYS A 19 19.82 5.86 16.82
CA CYS A 19 20.49 5.77 15.52
C CYS A 19 21.90 5.23 15.76
N LYS A 20 22.09 3.94 15.50
CA LYS A 20 23.42 3.38 15.26
C LYS A 20 23.71 3.60 13.77
N LYS A 21 24.52 4.61 13.52
CA LYS A 21 25.20 4.86 12.24
C LYS A 21 26.12 3.68 11.96
N ASP A 22 25.97 3.04 10.80
CA ASP A 22 27.05 2.29 10.15
C ASP A 22 26.90 2.41 8.63
N GLU A 23 27.97 2.89 8.02
CA GLU A 23 28.20 3.00 6.59
C GLU A 23 28.64 1.63 6.08
N SER A 24 28.02 1.12 5.00
CA SER A 24 28.78 0.35 4.01
C SER A 24 27.98 -0.06 2.79
N LYS A 25 28.55 0.34 1.66
CA LYS A 25 28.85 -0.51 0.49
C LYS A 25 27.73 -0.72 -0.53
N VAL A 26 27.89 0.09 -1.58
CA VAL A 26 27.62 -0.22 -2.99
C VAL A 26 27.95 -1.67 -3.32
N GLU A 27 26.97 -2.39 -3.86
CA GLU A 27 27.20 -3.53 -4.73
C GLU A 27 26.20 -3.46 -5.89
N GLU A 28 26.75 -3.02 -7.02
CA GLU A 28 26.33 -3.34 -8.37
C GLU A 28 26.15 -4.86 -8.51
N VAL A 29 25.14 -5.31 -9.26
CA VAL A 29 25.20 -6.49 -10.16
C VAL A 29 23.83 -6.72 -10.83
N THR A 30 23.85 -6.48 -12.14
CA THR A 30 23.25 -7.30 -13.21
C THR A 30 21.75 -7.18 -13.51
N THR A 31 21.49 -6.33 -14.50
CA THR A 31 20.67 -6.57 -15.69
C THR A 31 20.23 -8.03 -15.88
N THR A 32 18.93 -8.27 -15.85
CA THR A 32 18.32 -9.33 -16.66
C THR A 32 17.32 -8.65 -17.59
N GLU A 33 17.71 -8.56 -18.87
CA GLU A 33 16.78 -8.30 -19.97
C GLU A 33 15.71 -9.40 -19.99
N VAL A 34 14.44 -9.02 -19.94
CA VAL A 34 13.36 -9.79 -20.56
C VAL A 34 12.74 -8.90 -21.63
N ASN A 35 13.12 -9.21 -22.86
CA ASN A 35 12.59 -8.67 -24.10
C ASN A 35 11.12 -9.08 -24.27
N SER A 36 10.23 -8.11 -24.51
CA SER A 36 9.01 -8.25 -25.32
C SER A 36 8.52 -6.85 -25.75
N PRO A 37 8.30 -6.60 -27.06
CA PRO A 37 8.00 -5.27 -27.61
C PRO A 37 6.50 -4.92 -27.67
N THR A 38 6.22 -3.63 -27.97
CA THR A 38 4.91 -2.94 -28.22
C THR A 38 4.30 -2.26 -26.99
N GLU A 39 3.84 -1.01 -26.96
CA GLU A 39 3.88 0.22 -27.77
C GLU A 39 3.13 1.25 -26.89
N GLU A 40 3.68 2.46 -26.78
CA GLU A 40 3.04 3.74 -26.35
C GLU A 40 2.12 3.81 -25.10
N ALA A 41 2.67 4.37 -24.02
CA ALA A 41 2.10 5.49 -23.26
C ALA A 41 3.16 6.06 -22.31
N PRO A 42 3.27 7.39 -22.08
CA PRO A 42 4.15 7.92 -21.05
C PRO A 42 3.53 7.62 -19.67
N VAL A 43 3.76 6.40 -19.17
CA VAL A 43 3.56 6.10 -17.76
C VAL A 43 4.68 6.83 -17.04
N VAL A 44 4.33 7.86 -16.28
CA VAL A 44 5.22 8.42 -15.27
C VAL A 44 5.46 7.29 -14.27
N GLU A 45 6.54 6.54 -14.51
CA GLU A 45 7.02 5.47 -13.65
C GLU A 45 7.49 6.09 -12.33
N GLN A 46 6.53 6.28 -11.42
CA GLN A 46 6.84 6.15 -10.01
C GLN A 46 6.23 4.83 -9.54
N THR A 47 6.68 3.73 -10.15
CA THR A 47 6.41 2.38 -9.66
C THR A 47 7.16 2.24 -8.34
N THR A 48 6.57 2.73 -7.25
CA THR A 48 6.94 2.21 -5.93
C THR A 48 6.53 0.75 -5.95
N GLU A 49 7.51 -0.14 -6.09
CA GLU A 49 7.24 -1.58 -6.09
C GLU A 49 6.68 -1.97 -4.72
N THR A 50 5.44 -2.45 -4.71
CA THR A 50 4.87 -3.10 -3.55
C THR A 50 5.36 -4.55 -3.55
N THR A 51 5.76 -5.09 -2.39
CA THR A 51 6.25 -6.48 -2.30
C THR A 51 5.13 -7.52 -2.45
N VAL A 52 3.89 -7.08 -2.61
CA VAL A 52 2.68 -7.88 -2.73
C VAL A 52 2.23 -7.93 -4.19
N ALA A 53 2.25 -9.12 -4.79
CA ALA A 53 1.77 -9.29 -6.17
C ALA A 53 0.27 -9.00 -6.28
N VAL A 54 -0.14 -8.30 -7.35
CA VAL A 54 -1.55 -8.05 -7.64
C VAL A 54 -2.17 -9.30 -8.28
N PRO A 55 -3.23 -9.89 -7.72
CA PRO A 55 -3.85 -11.06 -8.30
C PRO A 55 -4.59 -10.71 -9.61
N LYS A 56 -4.79 -11.73 -10.45
CA LYS A 56 -5.60 -11.63 -11.66
C LYS A 56 -7.08 -11.70 -11.31
N PHE A 57 -7.81 -10.64 -11.61
CA PHE A 57 -9.26 -10.56 -11.50
C PHE A 57 -9.93 -10.85 -12.85
N SER A 58 -11.17 -11.32 -12.76
CA SER A 58 -11.98 -11.66 -13.93
C SER A 58 -12.60 -10.43 -14.59
N ASN A 59 -12.74 -9.34 -13.84
CA ASN A 59 -13.29 -8.06 -14.32
C ASN A 59 -12.15 -7.02 -14.45
N ASP A 60 -12.06 -6.36 -15.60
CA ASP A 60 -10.98 -5.40 -15.89
C ASP A 60 -11.05 -4.12 -15.04
N GLU A 61 -12.25 -3.64 -14.67
CA GLU A 61 -12.39 -2.51 -13.75
C GLU A 61 -11.89 -2.87 -12.35
N VAL A 62 -12.15 -4.10 -11.91
CA VAL A 62 -11.63 -4.63 -10.64
C VAL A 62 -10.11 -4.79 -10.71
N GLN A 63 -9.57 -5.29 -11.83
CA GLN A 63 -8.13 -5.39 -12.04
C GLN A 63 -7.45 -4.02 -11.96
N LYS A 64 -8.03 -3.01 -12.63
CA LYS A 64 -7.53 -1.63 -12.59
C LYS A 64 -7.55 -1.09 -11.17
N LEU A 65 -8.65 -1.27 -10.44
CA LEU A 65 -8.75 -0.86 -9.04
C LEU A 65 -7.67 -1.53 -8.18
N ALA A 66 -7.41 -2.83 -8.38
CA ALA A 66 -6.39 -3.56 -7.64
C ALA A 66 -4.98 -3.02 -7.90
N ASN A 67 -4.66 -2.70 -9.16
CA ASN A 67 -3.38 -2.09 -9.53
C ASN A 67 -3.19 -0.72 -8.88
N GLU A 68 -4.20 0.16 -8.99
CA GLU A 68 -4.16 1.48 -8.37
C GLU A 68 -4.08 1.38 -6.83
N TYR A 69 -4.71 0.37 -6.22
CA TYR A 69 -4.67 0.13 -4.78
C TYR A 69 -3.28 -0.36 -4.31
N ALA A 70 -2.64 -1.22 -5.11
CA ALA A 70 -1.27 -1.65 -4.88
C ALA A 70 -0.30 -0.47 -4.84
N ASP A 71 -0.41 0.42 -5.84
CA ASP A 71 0.41 1.62 -5.96
C ASP A 71 0.19 2.58 -4.79
N TYR A 72 -1.07 2.82 -4.42
CA TYR A 72 -1.41 3.62 -3.23
C TYR A 72 -0.71 3.07 -1.97
N TYR A 73 -0.75 1.76 -1.74
CA TYR A 73 -0.09 1.13 -0.60
C TYR A 73 1.44 1.24 -0.67
N ALA A 74 2.01 1.17 -1.87
CA ALA A 74 3.44 1.34 -2.06
C ALA A 74 3.89 2.77 -1.78
N GLN A 75 3.10 3.78 -2.18
CA GLN A 75 3.32 5.17 -1.81
C GLN A 75 3.20 5.38 -0.29
N VAL A 76 2.23 4.74 0.37
CA VAL A 76 2.11 4.79 1.84
C VAL A 76 3.34 4.21 2.52
N LEU A 77 3.81 3.05 2.06
CA LEU A 77 5.00 2.41 2.60
C LEU A 77 6.25 3.28 2.38
N ALA A 78 6.42 3.84 1.19
CA ALA A 78 7.54 4.72 0.86
C ALA A 78 7.52 6.00 1.70
N ALA A 79 6.36 6.66 1.82
CA ALA A 79 6.21 7.87 2.64
C ALA A 79 6.46 7.59 4.12
N THR A 80 5.99 6.43 4.63
CA THR A 80 6.24 5.99 6.00
C THR A 80 7.72 5.73 6.25
N LYS A 81 8.41 5.03 5.34
CA LYS A 81 9.86 4.78 5.41
C LYS A 81 10.68 6.08 5.34
N ALA A 82 10.24 7.03 4.51
CA ALA A 82 10.89 8.33 4.37
C ALA A 82 10.56 9.31 5.50
N GLY A 83 9.56 9.02 6.34
CA GLY A 83 9.07 9.95 7.38
C GLY A 83 8.39 11.20 6.81
N ASP A 84 7.85 11.13 5.58
CA ASP A 84 7.22 12.27 4.91
C ASP A 84 5.82 12.51 5.46
N ALA A 85 5.74 13.29 6.54
CA ALA A 85 4.48 13.62 7.22
C ALA A 85 3.45 14.32 6.31
N THR A 86 3.90 15.10 5.32
CA THR A 86 3.01 15.78 4.37
C THR A 86 2.38 14.76 3.44
N LYS A 87 3.19 13.87 2.84
CA LYS A 87 2.71 12.83 1.95
C LYS A 87 1.85 11.80 2.68
N ILE A 88 2.21 11.43 3.92
CA ILE A 88 1.39 10.56 4.77
C ILE A 88 0.00 11.17 4.98
N LYS A 89 -0.11 12.47 5.30
CA LYS A 89 -1.40 13.15 5.50
C LYS A 89 -2.24 13.21 4.21
N GLU A 90 -1.61 13.47 3.07
CA GLU A 90 -2.26 13.41 1.75
C GLU A 90 -2.83 12.00 1.49
N LEU A 91 -2.01 10.97 1.69
CA LEU A 91 -2.39 9.59 1.45
C LEU A 91 -3.48 9.11 2.41
N GLN A 92 -3.42 9.51 3.69
CA GLN A 92 -4.50 9.24 4.65
C GLN A 92 -5.85 9.81 4.19
N THR A 93 -5.85 10.99 3.56
CA THR A 93 -7.06 11.59 3.00
C THR A 93 -7.60 10.77 1.82
N LYS A 94 -6.70 10.33 0.92
CA LYS A 94 -7.03 9.42 -0.19
C LYS A 94 -7.55 8.06 0.28
N GLY A 95 -7.10 7.60 1.46
CA GLY A 95 -7.55 6.36 2.10
C GLY A 95 -9.08 6.23 2.22
N ALA A 96 -9.79 7.33 2.48
CA ALA A 96 -11.24 7.33 2.60
C ALA A 96 -11.95 7.07 1.24
N GLU A 97 -11.38 7.56 0.14
CA GLU A 97 -11.94 7.40 -1.20
C GLU A 97 -11.90 5.94 -1.68
N TRP A 98 -10.92 5.18 -1.20
CA TRP A 98 -10.75 3.78 -1.54
C TRP A 98 -11.90 2.89 -1.07
N ALA A 99 -12.49 3.18 0.09
CA ALA A 99 -13.67 2.45 0.56
C ALA A 99 -14.84 2.61 -0.41
N THR A 100 -15.08 3.83 -0.90
CA THR A 100 -16.12 4.13 -1.88
C THR A 100 -15.85 3.47 -3.23
N LYS A 101 -14.62 3.56 -3.76
CA LYS A 101 -14.26 2.90 -5.03
C LYS A 101 -14.42 1.38 -4.95
N THR A 102 -14.01 0.79 -3.84
CA THR A 102 -14.14 -0.66 -3.62
C THR A 102 -15.60 -1.08 -3.51
N GLN A 103 -16.43 -0.32 -2.77
CA GLN A 103 -17.88 -0.59 -2.70
C GLN A 103 -18.56 -0.48 -4.07
N ALA A 104 -18.20 0.51 -4.89
CA ALA A 104 -18.78 0.70 -6.22
C ALA A 104 -18.50 -0.48 -7.16
N LEU A 105 -17.36 -1.16 -6.98
CA LEU A 105 -16.95 -2.30 -7.80
C LEU A 105 -17.22 -3.67 -7.14
N ALA A 106 -17.62 -3.70 -5.86
CA ALA A 106 -17.92 -4.94 -5.14
C ALA A 106 -19.05 -5.74 -5.80
N ALA A 107 -20.08 -5.07 -6.34
CA ALA A 107 -21.17 -5.73 -7.05
C ALA A 107 -20.74 -6.34 -8.41
N LYS A 108 -19.57 -5.95 -8.92
CA LYS A 108 -18.99 -6.47 -10.17
C LYS A 108 -17.99 -7.60 -9.92
N MET A 109 -17.68 -7.92 -8.66
CA MET A 109 -16.80 -9.02 -8.29
C MET A 109 -17.59 -10.33 -8.25
N THR A 110 -17.00 -11.38 -8.81
CA THR A 110 -17.44 -12.75 -8.53
C THR A 110 -17.11 -13.13 -7.08
N PRO A 111 -17.69 -14.20 -6.51
CA PRO A 111 -17.28 -14.68 -5.18
C PRO A 111 -15.78 -15.01 -5.08
N GLU A 112 -15.18 -15.52 -6.16
CA GLU A 112 -13.76 -15.80 -6.24
C GLU A 112 -12.93 -14.50 -6.26
N ASP A 113 -13.36 -13.50 -7.04
CA ASP A 113 -12.71 -12.19 -7.06
C ASP A 113 -12.81 -11.49 -5.71
N ALA A 114 -13.97 -11.56 -5.03
CA ALA A 114 -14.12 -11.00 -3.69
C ALA A 114 -13.16 -11.65 -2.68
N LYS A 115 -12.94 -12.97 -2.79
CA LYS A 115 -11.95 -13.67 -1.96
C LYS A 115 -10.51 -13.20 -2.26
N LYS A 116 -10.12 -13.17 -3.54
CA LYS A 116 -8.79 -12.68 -3.95
C LYS A 116 -8.56 -11.24 -3.50
N TRP A 117 -9.59 -10.40 -3.59
CA TRP A 117 -9.53 -9.01 -3.13
C TRP A 117 -9.27 -8.92 -1.63
N ALA A 118 -9.99 -9.71 -0.82
CA ALA A 118 -9.80 -9.74 0.62
C ALA A 118 -8.38 -10.20 1.01
N GLU A 119 -7.88 -11.27 0.40
CA GLU A 119 -6.53 -11.80 0.63
C GLU A 119 -5.46 -10.78 0.21
N PHE A 120 -5.64 -10.15 -0.95
CA PHE A 120 -4.74 -9.10 -1.45
C PHE A 120 -4.71 -7.87 -0.55
N ALA A 121 -5.88 -7.34 -0.17
CA ALA A 121 -5.96 -6.18 0.72
C ALA A 121 -5.37 -6.49 2.10
N GLN A 122 -5.55 -7.70 2.62
CA GLN A 122 -4.93 -8.14 3.86
C GLN A 122 -3.40 -8.22 3.73
N ALA A 123 -2.88 -8.81 2.64
CA ALA A 123 -1.44 -8.89 2.40
C ALA A 123 -0.80 -7.50 2.33
N LEU A 124 -1.44 -6.56 1.64
CA LEU A 124 -1.04 -5.16 1.58
C LEU A 124 -1.04 -4.49 2.96
N ALA A 125 -2.07 -4.71 3.78
CA ALA A 125 -2.14 -4.18 5.14
C ALA A 125 -1.04 -4.74 6.04
N THR A 126 -0.78 -6.04 5.98
CA THR A 126 0.33 -6.68 6.72
C THR A 126 1.67 -6.08 6.32
N ALA A 127 1.91 -5.90 5.01
CA ALA A 127 3.14 -5.31 4.49
C ALA A 127 3.40 -3.88 5.01
N GLN A 128 2.35 -3.09 5.26
CA GLN A 128 2.52 -1.77 5.89
C GLN A 128 3.00 -1.83 7.34
N THR A 129 2.61 -2.87 8.08
CA THR A 129 2.94 -3.01 9.51
C THR A 129 4.30 -3.65 9.77
N GLY A 130 5.03 -4.04 8.71
CA GLY A 130 6.37 -4.63 8.81
C GLY A 130 6.42 -5.95 9.59
N LYS A 131 5.31 -6.68 9.67
CA LYS A 131 5.20 -8.00 10.31
C LYS A 131 5.24 -9.13 9.28
#